data_AF-A0A8T1WTB0-F1
#
_entry.id   AF-A0A8T1WTB0-F1
#
_cell.length_a   1.000
_cell.length_b   1.000
_cell.length_c   1.000
_cell.angle_alpha   90.00
_cell.angle_beta   90.00
_cell.angle_gamma   90.00
#
_symmetry.space_group_name_H-M   'P 1'
#
loop_
_entity.id
_entity.type
_entity.pdbx_description
1 polymer ?
#
loop_
_entity_poly.entity_id
_entity_poly.type
_entity_poly.pdbx_seq_one_letter_code
_entity_poly.pdbx_strand_id
1 'polypeptide(L)'
;MKLFLLAFASLLGCIDAWWKPAPGTSYQIQLSGTLDVNYDVEAYDIDLFDTPNATIAKLHQRGIKVICYFSAGTYEDWRTDKDRYTSDMIGSPLEEWEGESWVDIRSSALREIISDRMKVAKVKGCDGVDPDNVDGAFNDNGFDLTADDQLDFNKFLASTAHDLDLTVGLKNDLDQIEDLVPHFDFSVNEQCVQYDECDKLVPFVNQDKPVFGIEYSGDKATGCVTANSLNFDTLFKTLSLQSERYSCREMTDGSVLESKPSSASASGDNSTAELFPSGSTSTSESELASMGSEDQRSVGMTTKIPRNESSSSSEAVESEADPIATRTPGNCKRSHH
;
A
#
# COMPACT_ATOMS: atom_id res chain seq x y z
N MET A 1 30.95 56.86 1.35
CA MET A 1 30.17 56.12 2.36
C MET A 1 28.93 55.57 1.69
N LYS A 2 28.97 54.33 1.18
CA LYS A 2 27.80 53.62 0.65
C LYS A 2 27.77 52.27 1.36
N LEU A 3 26.83 52.14 2.29
CA LEU A 3 26.62 50.98 3.13
C LEU A 3 25.86 49.94 2.30
N PHE A 4 26.52 48.86 1.89
CA PHE A 4 25.83 47.69 1.34
C PHE A 4 25.31 46.85 2.51
N LEU A 5 24.00 46.87 2.74
CA LEU A 5 23.34 45.83 3.52
C LEU A 5 23.27 44.57 2.66
N LEU A 6 24.08 43.57 3.00
CA LEU A 6 23.87 42.19 2.56
C LEU A 6 22.76 41.60 3.43
N ALA A 7 21.57 41.47 2.86
CA ALA A 7 20.50 40.67 3.46
C ALA A 7 20.89 39.19 3.31
N PHE A 8 21.31 38.56 4.41
CA PHE A 8 21.35 37.11 4.50
C PHE A 8 19.91 36.59 4.57
N ALA A 9 19.38 36.14 3.43
CA ALA A 9 18.18 35.31 3.43
C ALA A 9 18.58 33.95 4.03
N SER A 10 18.17 33.72 5.28
CA SER A 10 18.24 32.41 5.91
C SER A 10 17.26 31.50 5.18
N LEU A 11 17.75 30.65 4.27
CA LEU A 11 17.00 29.45 3.87
C LEU A 11 16.90 28.56 5.11
N LEU A 12 15.81 28.69 5.87
CA LEU A 12 15.30 27.54 6.59
C LEU A 12 14.78 26.61 5.49
N GLY A 13 15.59 25.64 5.09
CA GLY A 13 15.09 24.53 4.28
C GLY A 13 13.91 23.91 5.01
N CYS A 14 12.80 23.70 4.29
CA CYS A 14 11.72 22.86 4.77
C CYS A 14 12.35 21.57 5.29
N ILE A 15 12.02 21.21 6.52
CA ILE A 15 12.16 19.84 7.02
C ILE A 15 11.61 18.95 5.91
N ASP A 16 12.39 17.97 5.44
CA ASP A 16 11.98 17.06 4.37
C ASP A 16 10.64 16.45 4.76
N ALA A 17 9.57 16.93 4.14
CA ALA A 17 8.26 16.35 4.31
C ALA A 17 8.26 15.01 3.58
N TRP A 18 7.60 14.01 4.15
CA TRP A 18 7.31 12.77 3.44
C TRP A 18 6.58 13.07 2.13
N TRP A 19 6.69 12.16 1.17
CA TRP A 19 6.02 12.29 -0.12
C TRP A 19 4.50 12.30 0.08
N LYS A 20 3.78 13.14 -0.68
CA LYS A 20 2.31 13.20 -0.65
C LYS A 20 1.79 12.93 -2.05
N PRO A 21 1.30 11.72 -2.36
CA PRO A 21 0.68 11.46 -3.64
C PRO A 21 -0.64 12.23 -3.73
N ALA A 22 -1.11 12.47 -4.94
CA ALA A 22 -2.38 13.14 -5.23
C ALA A 22 -3.25 12.25 -6.13
N PRO A 23 -4.57 12.45 -6.19
CA PRO A 23 -5.43 11.77 -7.16
C PRO A 23 -4.88 11.88 -8.58
N GLY A 24 -4.84 10.76 -9.31
CA GLY A 24 -4.21 10.65 -10.62
C GLY A 24 -2.78 10.11 -10.58
N THR A 25 -2.22 9.84 -9.40
CA THR A 25 -0.91 9.18 -9.25
C THR A 25 -0.99 7.79 -9.86
N SER A 26 -0.31 7.58 -10.98
CA SER A 26 -0.22 6.27 -11.61
C SER A 26 0.57 5.30 -10.73
N TYR A 27 0.08 4.08 -10.54
CA TYR A 27 0.75 3.10 -9.70
C TYR A 27 0.66 1.67 -10.24
N GLN A 28 1.53 0.81 -9.70
CA GLN A 28 1.46 -0.64 -9.83
C GLN A 28 1.53 -1.26 -8.44
N ILE A 29 0.71 -2.28 -8.18
CA ILE A 29 0.84 -3.15 -7.01
C ILE A 29 1.21 -4.56 -7.47
N GLN A 30 2.29 -5.10 -6.91
CA GLN A 30 2.70 -6.48 -7.14
C GLN A 30 3.35 -7.04 -5.88
N LEU A 31 2.62 -7.92 -5.20
CA LEU A 31 3.04 -8.51 -3.93
C LEU A 31 3.58 -9.94 -4.09
N SER A 32 3.45 -10.54 -5.28
CA SER A 32 3.94 -11.90 -5.54
C SER A 32 4.63 -12.07 -6.89
N GLY A 33 5.37 -13.18 -7.00
CA GLY A 33 6.16 -13.52 -8.18
C GLY A 33 7.41 -12.64 -8.35
N THR A 34 8.04 -12.73 -9.52
CA THR A 34 9.18 -11.84 -9.84
C THR A 34 8.65 -10.45 -10.20
N LEU A 35 9.05 -9.43 -9.45
CA LEU A 35 8.62 -8.04 -9.68
C LEU A 35 8.93 -7.59 -11.12
N ASP A 36 7.89 -7.22 -11.88
CA ASP A 36 8.08 -6.57 -13.18
C ASP A 36 8.34 -5.08 -12.95
N VAL A 37 9.61 -4.67 -13.11
CA VAL A 37 10.07 -3.31 -12.92
C VAL A 37 10.00 -2.44 -14.18
N ASN A 38 9.23 -2.84 -15.21
CA ASN A 38 9.19 -2.13 -16.50
C ASN A 38 7.98 -1.23 -16.70
N TYR A 39 6.97 -1.24 -15.81
CA TYR A 39 5.86 -0.29 -15.93
C TYR A 39 6.36 1.14 -15.71
N ASP A 40 5.86 2.06 -16.53
CA ASP A 40 6.12 3.50 -16.42
C ASP A 40 4.98 4.14 -15.63
N VAL A 41 5.15 4.13 -14.31
CA VAL A 41 4.18 4.62 -13.32
C VAL A 41 4.92 5.45 -12.28
N GLU A 42 4.20 6.29 -11.57
CA GLU A 42 4.79 7.16 -10.54
C GLU A 42 5.11 6.41 -9.25
N ALA A 43 4.35 5.35 -8.92
CA ALA A 43 4.55 4.57 -7.70
C ALA A 43 4.47 3.05 -7.92
N TYR A 44 5.21 2.31 -7.10
CA TYR A 44 5.11 0.86 -6.98
C TYR A 44 4.81 0.50 -5.53
N ASP A 45 3.80 -0.34 -5.33
CA ASP A 45 3.50 -0.99 -4.07
C ASP A 45 3.95 -2.46 -4.10
N ILE A 46 4.84 -2.82 -3.20
CA ILE A 46 5.62 -4.06 -3.23
C ILE A 46 5.80 -4.65 -1.83
N ASP A 47 5.99 -5.96 -1.74
CA ASP A 47 6.22 -6.61 -0.44
C ASP A 47 7.53 -6.12 0.21
N LEU A 48 7.43 -5.67 1.47
CA LEU A 48 8.53 -5.14 2.27
C LEU A 48 9.66 -6.16 2.47
N PHE A 49 9.35 -7.43 2.69
CA PHE A 49 10.34 -8.44 3.07
C PHE A 49 10.96 -9.09 1.84
N ASP A 50 10.14 -9.45 0.86
CA ASP A 50 10.53 -10.29 -0.26
C ASP A 50 11.21 -9.49 -1.38
N THR A 51 11.06 -8.16 -1.40
CA THR A 51 11.71 -7.32 -2.40
C THR A 51 13.12 -6.89 -1.97
N PRO A 52 14.20 -7.21 -2.71
CA PRO A 52 15.55 -6.79 -2.38
C PRO A 52 15.75 -5.25 -2.48
N ASN A 53 16.61 -4.68 -1.63
CA ASN A 53 16.93 -3.24 -1.67
C ASN A 53 17.47 -2.79 -3.05
N ALA A 54 18.18 -3.67 -3.76
CA ALA A 54 18.67 -3.38 -5.10
C ALA A 54 17.54 -3.15 -6.11
N THR A 55 16.37 -3.77 -5.90
CA THR A 55 15.19 -3.57 -6.75
C THR A 55 14.54 -2.22 -6.45
N ILE A 56 14.40 -1.86 -5.18
CA ILE A 56 13.93 -0.53 -4.74
C ILE A 56 14.82 0.57 -5.34
N ALA A 57 16.15 0.42 -5.23
CA ALA A 57 17.10 1.38 -5.81
C ALA A 57 16.99 1.50 -7.34
N LYS A 58 16.62 0.43 -8.06
CA LYS A 58 16.36 0.48 -9.52
C LYS A 58 15.10 1.27 -9.84
N LEU A 59 14.03 1.12 -9.05
CA LEU A 59 12.82 1.91 -9.20
C LEU A 59 13.10 3.40 -8.96
N HIS A 60 13.83 3.75 -7.89
CA HIS A 60 14.22 5.14 -7.64
C HIS A 60 15.10 5.75 -8.73
N GLN A 61 16.00 4.97 -9.35
CA GLN A 61 16.79 5.45 -10.50
C GLN A 61 15.92 5.86 -11.70
N ARG A 62 14.71 5.32 -11.79
CA ARG A 62 13.69 5.70 -12.78
C ARG A 62 12.80 6.85 -12.31
N GLY A 63 13.01 7.39 -11.11
CA GLY A 63 12.18 8.43 -10.49
C GLY A 63 10.88 7.90 -9.87
N ILE A 64 10.73 6.57 -9.77
CA ILE A 64 9.52 5.92 -9.25
C ILE A 64 9.56 5.89 -7.72
N LYS A 65 8.42 6.19 -7.08
CA LYS A 65 8.20 6.09 -5.64
C LYS A 65 7.88 4.67 -5.23
N VAL A 66 8.32 4.26 -4.05
CA VAL A 66 8.15 2.89 -3.55
C VAL A 66 7.34 2.88 -2.26
N ILE A 67 6.17 2.26 -2.29
CA ILE A 67 5.34 1.92 -1.14
C ILE A 67 5.67 0.47 -0.77
N CYS A 68 5.90 0.21 0.52
CA CYS A 68 6.24 -1.11 1.01
C CYS A 68 5.10 -1.69 1.83
N TYR A 69 4.46 -2.71 1.27
CA TYR A 69 3.42 -3.51 1.90
C TYR A 69 3.96 -4.37 3.03
N PHE A 70 3.20 -4.47 4.12
CA PHE A 70 3.33 -5.53 5.13
C PHE A 70 2.01 -5.68 5.89
N SER A 71 1.71 -6.87 6.41
CA SER A 71 0.55 -6.99 7.30
C SER A 71 0.83 -6.38 8.67
N ALA A 72 -0.04 -5.49 9.13
CA ALA A 72 0.02 -4.86 10.46
C ALA A 72 -0.91 -5.50 11.48
N GLY A 73 -2.10 -5.95 11.04
CA GLY A 73 -3.11 -6.56 11.91
C GLY A 73 -3.21 -8.09 11.84
N THR A 74 -2.29 -8.75 11.13
CA THR A 74 -2.15 -10.22 11.21
C THR A 74 -0.72 -10.66 11.47
N TYR A 75 -0.62 -11.88 12.00
CA TYR A 75 0.57 -12.70 12.10
C TYR A 75 0.68 -13.56 10.85
N GLU A 76 1.90 -13.69 10.31
CA GLU A 76 2.22 -14.48 9.12
C GLU A 76 3.36 -15.45 9.47
N ASP A 77 3.11 -16.77 9.47
CA ASP A 77 4.04 -17.78 9.98
C ASP A 77 5.30 -18.03 9.12
N TRP A 78 5.38 -17.38 7.97
CA TRP A 78 6.51 -17.41 7.06
C TRP A 78 7.46 -16.22 7.22
N ARG A 79 7.06 -15.16 7.97
CA ARG A 79 7.90 -13.97 8.15
C ARG A 79 9.06 -14.24 9.09
N THR A 80 10.20 -13.59 8.82
CA THR A 80 11.44 -13.79 9.59
C THR A 80 11.34 -13.32 11.04
N ASP A 81 10.37 -12.46 11.36
CA ASP A 81 10.12 -11.90 12.69
C ASP A 81 8.96 -12.58 13.43
N LYS A 82 8.40 -13.67 12.88
CA LYS A 82 7.27 -14.43 13.45
C LYS A 82 7.47 -14.84 14.92
N ASP A 83 8.70 -15.18 15.31
CA ASP A 83 9.02 -15.66 16.66
C ASP A 83 8.92 -14.56 17.74
N ARG A 84 8.69 -13.30 17.33
CA ARG A 84 8.39 -12.18 18.23
C ARG A 84 6.92 -12.15 18.68
N TYR A 85 6.03 -12.84 17.97
CA TYR A 85 4.61 -12.91 18.31
C TYR A 85 4.42 -14.00 19.36
N THR A 86 3.98 -13.60 20.55
CA THR A 86 3.63 -14.55 21.61
C THR A 86 2.24 -15.13 21.37
N SER A 87 1.97 -16.32 21.89
CA SER A 87 0.71 -17.03 21.63
C SER A 87 -0.53 -16.28 22.11
N ASP A 88 -0.41 -15.40 23.11
CA ASP A 88 -1.48 -14.54 23.61
C ASP A 88 -1.79 -13.34 22.69
N MET A 89 -0.91 -13.06 21.72
CA MET A 89 -1.14 -12.04 20.69
C MET A 89 -1.80 -12.61 19.43
N ILE A 90 -1.88 -13.93 19.26
CA ILE A 90 -2.38 -14.57 18.04
C ILE A 90 -3.82 -15.03 18.25
N GLY A 91 -4.72 -14.54 17.41
CA GLY A 91 -6.16 -14.76 17.47
C GLY A 91 -6.67 -15.78 16.45
N SER A 92 -7.86 -15.52 15.91
CA SER A 92 -8.50 -16.40 14.93
C SER A 92 -7.68 -16.46 13.62
N PRO A 93 -7.58 -17.64 12.98
CA PRO A 93 -6.96 -17.78 11.67
C PRO A 93 -7.78 -17.06 10.59
N LEU A 94 -7.10 -16.57 9.55
CA LEU A 94 -7.76 -16.13 8.33
C LEU A 94 -8.00 -17.36 7.45
N GLU A 95 -9.25 -17.80 7.31
CA GLU A 95 -9.57 -19.08 6.64
C GLU A 95 -9.07 -19.19 5.19
N GLU A 96 -8.96 -18.05 4.50
CA GLU A 96 -8.50 -18.00 3.11
C GLU A 96 -6.97 -17.99 2.98
N TRP A 97 -6.25 -17.79 4.10
CA TRP A 97 -4.81 -17.54 4.14
C TRP A 97 -4.11 -18.48 5.14
N GLU A 98 -3.66 -19.64 4.65
CA GLU A 98 -2.99 -20.62 5.49
C GLU A 98 -1.69 -20.06 6.10
N GLY A 99 -1.56 -20.16 7.42
CA GLY A 99 -0.43 -19.61 8.17
C GLY A 99 -0.64 -18.17 8.65
N GLU A 100 -1.80 -17.58 8.35
CA GLU A 100 -2.15 -16.21 8.73
C GLU A 100 -3.22 -16.17 9.83
N SER A 101 -3.09 -15.24 10.78
CA SER A 101 -4.03 -15.10 11.89
C SER A 101 -4.12 -13.67 12.37
N TRP A 102 -5.30 -13.24 12.80
CA TRP A 102 -5.49 -11.94 13.43
C TRP A 102 -4.61 -11.77 14.67
N VAL A 103 -4.28 -10.53 15.03
CA VAL A 103 -3.50 -10.24 16.24
C VAL A 103 -4.17 -9.24 17.17
N ASP A 104 -3.85 -9.30 18.46
CA ASP A 104 -4.33 -8.32 19.44
C ASP A 104 -3.62 -6.97 19.22
N ILE A 105 -4.30 -6.06 18.51
CA ILE A 105 -3.80 -4.72 18.17
C ILE A 105 -3.60 -3.76 19.36
N ARG A 106 -4.06 -4.16 20.55
CA ARG A 106 -3.82 -3.44 21.81
C ARG A 106 -2.46 -3.77 22.42
N SER A 107 -1.80 -4.84 21.95
CA SER A 107 -0.51 -5.28 22.46
C SER A 107 0.59 -4.24 22.18
N SER A 108 1.30 -3.82 23.23
CA SER A 108 2.49 -2.97 23.08
C SER A 108 3.62 -3.69 22.35
N ALA A 109 3.73 -5.02 22.51
CA ALA A 109 4.72 -5.82 21.79
C ALA A 109 4.42 -5.86 20.29
N LEU A 110 3.13 -5.87 19.88
CA LEU A 110 2.77 -5.73 18.47
C LEU A 110 3.25 -4.37 17.93
N ARG A 111 2.97 -3.28 18.66
CA ARG A 111 3.38 -1.93 18.25
C ARG A 111 4.89 -1.83 18.04
N GLU A 112 5.68 -2.46 18.91
CA GLU A 112 7.14 -2.56 18.72
C GLU A 112 7.53 -3.31 17.45
N ILE A 113 6.88 -4.45 17.16
CA ILE A 113 7.11 -5.22 15.93
C ILE A 113 6.80 -4.36 14.70
N ILE A 114 5.64 -3.72 14.67
CA ILE A 114 5.20 -2.90 13.53
C ILE A 114 6.07 -1.65 13.35
N SER A 115 6.44 -0.96 14.44
CA SER A 115 7.40 0.14 14.37
C SER A 115 8.75 -0.32 13.79
N ASP A 116 9.22 -1.53 14.13
CA ASP A 116 10.45 -2.06 13.56
C ASP A 116 10.31 -2.43 12.07
N ARG A 117 9.16 -2.94 11.64
CA ARG A 117 8.85 -3.16 10.21
C ARG A 117 8.92 -1.84 9.44
N MET A 118 8.33 -0.76 9.97
CA MET A 118 8.42 0.57 9.34
C MET A 118 9.85 1.14 9.33
N LYS A 119 10.66 0.90 10.37
CA LYS A 119 12.10 1.24 10.36
C LYS A 119 12.85 0.47 9.27
N VAL A 120 12.53 -0.82 9.08
CA VAL A 120 13.08 -1.61 7.98
C VAL A 120 12.67 -0.99 6.64
N ALA A 121 11.41 -0.62 6.45
CA ALA A 121 10.94 0.06 5.24
C ALA A 121 11.77 1.33 4.96
N LYS A 122 11.95 2.19 5.97
CA LYS A 122 12.76 3.39 5.85
C LYS A 122 14.21 3.10 5.47
N VAL A 123 14.85 2.13 6.12
CA VAL A 123 16.24 1.74 5.84
C VAL A 123 16.40 1.13 4.44
N LYS A 124 15.39 0.39 3.96
CA LYS A 124 15.37 -0.17 2.60
C LYS A 124 15.17 0.91 1.52
N GLY A 125 14.70 2.09 1.92
CA GLY A 125 14.50 3.25 1.05
C GLY A 125 13.05 3.46 0.62
N CYS A 126 12.08 2.73 1.18
CA CYS A 126 10.67 2.95 0.86
C CYS A 126 10.30 4.43 1.08
N ASP A 127 9.51 5.00 0.18
CA ASP A 127 8.93 6.34 0.27
C ASP A 127 7.64 6.33 1.11
N GLY A 128 6.96 5.19 1.16
CA GLY A 128 5.77 4.99 1.98
C GLY A 128 5.55 3.52 2.37
N VAL A 129 4.47 3.28 3.11
CA VAL A 129 4.05 1.95 3.56
C VAL A 129 2.55 1.71 3.34
N ASP A 130 2.20 0.46 3.07
CA ASP A 130 0.83 -0.05 2.99
C ASP A 130 0.63 -1.13 4.08
N PRO A 131 0.21 -0.74 5.30
CA PRO A 131 -0.03 -1.68 6.39
C PRO A 131 -1.39 -2.37 6.20
N ASP A 132 -1.39 -3.68 5.97
CA ASP A 132 -2.62 -4.46 5.71
C ASP A 132 -3.31 -4.99 6.97
N ASN A 133 -4.55 -5.45 6.80
CA ASN A 133 -5.41 -6.06 7.80
C ASN A 133 -5.69 -5.12 8.98
N VAL A 134 -5.96 -3.84 8.68
CA VAL A 134 -6.16 -2.78 9.67
C VAL A 134 -7.65 -2.53 9.96
N ASP A 135 -8.46 -3.58 9.86
CA ASP A 135 -9.92 -3.60 10.05
C ASP A 135 -10.38 -4.82 10.89
N GLY A 136 -9.49 -5.38 11.71
CA GLY A 136 -9.75 -6.59 12.51
C GLY A 136 -10.94 -6.48 13.48
N ALA A 137 -11.24 -5.28 13.98
CA ALA A 137 -12.43 -5.05 14.83
C ALA A 137 -13.78 -5.33 14.12
N PHE A 138 -13.79 -5.36 12.78
CA PHE A 138 -14.97 -5.64 11.96
C PHE A 138 -14.99 -7.08 11.43
N ASN A 139 -14.10 -7.93 11.94
CA ASN A 139 -13.91 -9.32 11.53
C ASN A 139 -13.94 -10.28 12.74
N ASP A 140 -14.14 -11.57 12.47
CA ASP A 140 -13.92 -12.62 13.50
C ASP A 140 -12.42 -12.78 13.75
N ASN A 141 -11.92 -12.00 14.70
CA ASN A 141 -10.50 -11.86 14.98
C ASN A 141 -10.03 -12.72 16.17
N GLY A 142 -10.94 -13.41 16.85
CA GLY A 142 -10.61 -14.22 18.03
C GLY A 142 -10.30 -13.40 19.29
N PHE A 143 -10.42 -12.07 19.19
CA PHE A 143 -10.46 -11.15 20.31
C PHE A 143 -11.75 -10.32 20.22
N ASP A 144 -12.20 -9.77 21.35
CA ASP A 144 -13.30 -8.82 21.37
C ASP A 144 -12.78 -7.40 21.01
N LEU A 145 -12.06 -7.27 19.89
CA LEU A 145 -11.57 -5.96 19.41
C LEU A 145 -12.75 -5.04 19.11
N THR A 146 -12.63 -3.80 19.56
CA THR A 146 -13.64 -2.77 19.35
C THR A 146 -13.22 -1.79 18.24
N ALA A 147 -14.18 -1.03 17.71
CA ALA A 147 -13.88 0.05 16.79
C ALA A 147 -12.92 1.10 17.40
N ASP A 148 -12.97 1.34 18.71
CA ASP A 148 -12.04 2.25 19.39
C ASP A 148 -10.61 1.68 19.43
N ASP A 149 -10.46 0.37 19.62
CA ASP A 149 -9.15 -0.29 19.56
C ASP A 149 -8.54 -0.18 18.15
N GLN A 150 -9.36 -0.37 17.12
CA GLN A 150 -8.93 -0.23 15.72
C GLN A 150 -8.54 1.21 15.39
N LEU A 151 -9.35 2.18 15.81
CA LEU A 151 -9.09 3.59 15.59
C LEU A 151 -7.77 4.03 16.24
N ASP A 152 -7.49 3.59 17.47
CA ASP A 152 -6.24 3.89 18.16
C ASP A 152 -5.04 3.24 17.48
N PHE A 153 -5.17 1.98 17.05
CA PHE A 153 -4.10 1.29 16.32
C PHE A 153 -3.81 1.97 14.98
N ASN A 154 -4.82 2.32 14.20
CA ASN A 154 -4.66 2.95 12.88
C ASN A 154 -4.04 4.36 13.00
N LYS A 155 -4.40 5.12 14.03
CA LYS A 155 -3.74 6.40 14.35
C LYS A 155 -2.27 6.21 14.76
N PHE A 156 -1.95 5.14 15.48
CA PHE A 156 -0.57 4.77 15.80
C PHE A 156 0.24 4.44 14.53
N LEU A 157 -0.32 3.69 13.58
CA LEU A 157 0.34 3.37 12.31
C LEU A 157 0.70 4.65 11.55
N ALA A 158 -0.27 5.54 11.39
CA ALA A 158 -0.08 6.80 10.69
C ALA A 158 1.00 7.68 11.35
N SER A 159 0.90 7.89 12.66
CA SER A 159 1.89 8.68 13.41
C SER A 159 3.30 8.09 13.32
N THR A 160 3.42 6.77 13.42
CA THR A 160 4.72 6.08 13.37
C THR A 160 5.37 6.20 11.99
N ALA A 161 4.58 6.09 10.91
CA ALA A 161 5.08 6.28 9.56
C ALA A 161 5.56 7.73 9.35
N HIS A 162 4.77 8.71 9.78
CA HIS A 162 5.13 10.14 9.65
C HIS A 162 6.38 10.50 10.47
N ASP A 163 6.55 9.94 11.67
CA ASP A 163 7.76 10.12 12.49
C ASP A 163 9.04 9.53 11.82
N LEU A 164 8.87 8.67 10.81
CA LEU A 164 9.94 8.08 10.00
C LEU A 164 10.06 8.73 8.61
N ASP A 165 9.36 9.85 8.37
CA ASP A 165 9.21 10.50 7.07
C ASP A 165 8.78 9.51 5.97
N LEU A 166 7.79 8.67 6.26
CA LEU A 166 7.15 7.75 5.33
C LEU A 166 5.70 8.20 5.07
N THR A 167 5.29 8.17 3.80
CA THR A 167 3.88 8.23 3.42
C THR A 167 3.15 6.97 3.93
N VAL A 168 1.86 7.07 4.28
CA VAL A 168 1.10 5.92 4.79
C VAL A 168 -0.29 5.81 4.19
N GLY A 169 -0.65 4.58 3.78
CA GLY A 169 -1.96 4.22 3.25
C GLY A 169 -2.90 3.66 4.32
N LEU A 170 -4.19 3.97 4.23
CA LEU A 170 -5.24 3.24 4.93
C LEU A 170 -5.76 2.13 4.02
N LYS A 171 -5.58 0.88 4.44
CA LYS A 171 -6.03 -0.29 3.70
C LYS A 171 -7.43 -0.70 4.17
N ASN A 172 -8.40 -0.61 3.26
CA ASN A 172 -9.81 -0.90 3.52
C ASN A 172 -10.41 -0.05 4.67
N ASP A 173 -10.60 -0.60 5.88
CA ASP A 173 -11.22 0.03 7.07
C ASP A 173 -12.28 1.10 6.76
N LEU A 174 -13.26 0.71 5.93
CA LEU A 174 -14.21 1.64 5.34
C LEU A 174 -15.13 2.29 6.38
N ASP A 175 -15.34 1.62 7.52
CA ASP A 175 -16.26 2.06 8.56
C ASP A 175 -15.68 3.18 9.44
N GLN A 176 -14.38 3.46 9.35
CA GLN A 176 -13.69 4.50 10.14
C GLN A 176 -13.08 5.62 9.29
N ILE A 177 -13.38 5.68 7.99
CA ILE A 177 -12.76 6.64 7.06
C ILE A 177 -12.88 8.09 7.54
N GLU A 178 -14.05 8.55 7.98
CA GLU A 178 -14.25 9.94 8.40
C GLU A 178 -13.32 10.36 9.54
N ASP A 179 -13.01 9.44 10.47
CA ASP A 179 -12.11 9.68 11.59
C ASP A 179 -10.62 9.50 11.21
N LEU A 180 -10.32 8.74 10.16
CA LEU A 180 -8.97 8.35 9.77
C LEU A 180 -8.39 9.16 8.61
N VAL A 181 -9.20 9.72 7.71
CA VAL A 181 -8.70 10.51 6.57
C VAL A 181 -7.72 11.61 7.00
N PRO A 182 -7.91 12.36 8.11
CA PRO A 182 -6.94 13.36 8.54
C PRO A 182 -5.53 12.83 8.83
N HIS A 183 -5.40 11.53 9.12
CA HIS A 183 -4.17 10.89 9.56
C HIS A 183 -3.40 10.18 8.44
N PHE A 184 -4.07 9.71 7.39
CA PHE A 184 -3.44 8.97 6.30
C PHE A 184 -3.17 9.84 5.08
N ASP A 185 -2.26 9.44 4.20
CA ASP A 185 -1.88 10.20 3.00
C ASP A 185 -2.56 9.69 1.72
N PHE A 186 -3.03 8.45 1.72
CA PHE A 186 -3.81 7.81 0.65
C PHE A 186 -4.64 6.66 1.22
N SER A 187 -5.53 6.10 0.40
CA SER A 187 -6.20 4.83 0.69
C SER A 187 -5.79 3.77 -0.32
N VAL A 188 -5.62 2.54 0.14
CA VAL A 188 -5.64 1.35 -0.71
C VAL A 188 -6.97 0.65 -0.43
N ASN A 189 -7.77 0.41 -1.45
CA ASN A 189 -9.04 -0.28 -1.28
C ASN A 189 -9.16 -1.43 -2.26
N GLU A 190 -9.66 -2.54 -1.76
CA GLU A 190 -10.06 -3.68 -2.56
C GLU A 190 -11.58 -3.68 -2.74
N GLN A 191 -12.00 -3.76 -4.01
CA GLN A 191 -13.33 -4.17 -4.43
C GLN A 191 -14.51 -3.24 -4.07
N CYS A 192 -14.29 -1.95 -3.81
CA CYS A 192 -15.42 -1.05 -3.56
C CYS A 192 -16.44 -1.02 -4.71
N VAL A 193 -16.02 -1.24 -5.97
CA VAL A 193 -16.95 -1.25 -7.11
C VAL A 193 -17.77 -2.53 -7.06
N GLN A 194 -17.12 -3.66 -6.82
CA GLN A 194 -17.81 -4.95 -6.71
C GLN A 194 -18.83 -4.95 -5.56
N TYR A 195 -18.54 -4.28 -4.46
CA TYR A 195 -19.38 -4.27 -3.27
C TYR A 195 -20.34 -3.08 -3.16
N ASP A 196 -20.28 -2.12 -4.10
CA ASP A 196 -21.09 -0.89 -4.09
C ASP A 196 -20.81 -0.02 -2.84
N GLU A 197 -19.52 0.16 -2.53
CA GLU A 197 -19.03 0.82 -1.31
C GLU A 197 -18.10 2.00 -1.60
N CYS A 198 -17.88 2.35 -2.87
CA CYS A 198 -16.90 3.38 -3.25
C CYS A 198 -17.19 4.77 -2.69
N ASP A 199 -18.45 5.11 -2.45
CA ASP A 199 -18.83 6.41 -1.86
C ASP A 199 -18.18 6.64 -0.50
N LYS A 200 -17.91 5.57 0.28
CA LYS A 200 -17.22 5.67 1.57
C LYS A 200 -15.79 6.22 1.44
N LEU A 201 -15.15 6.08 0.28
CA LEU A 201 -13.74 6.48 0.05
C LEU A 201 -13.59 7.90 -0.51
N VAL A 202 -14.69 8.53 -0.96
CA VAL A 202 -14.70 9.91 -1.46
C VAL A 202 -14.09 10.94 -0.50
N PRO A 203 -14.17 10.81 0.84
CA PRO A 203 -13.47 11.72 1.76
C PRO A 203 -11.95 11.84 1.53
N PHE A 204 -11.27 10.79 1.05
CA PHE A 204 -9.85 10.90 0.67
C PHE A 204 -9.64 11.85 -0.51
N VAL A 205 -10.41 11.65 -1.58
CA VAL A 205 -10.33 12.50 -2.79
C VAL A 205 -10.70 13.95 -2.49
N ASN A 206 -11.70 14.18 -1.62
CA ASN A 206 -12.09 15.51 -1.18
C ASN A 206 -10.97 16.26 -0.42
N GLN A 207 -9.96 15.54 0.08
CA GLN A 207 -8.78 16.10 0.75
C GLN A 207 -7.52 16.05 -0.14
N ASP A 208 -7.69 15.91 -1.46
CA ASP A 208 -6.61 15.78 -2.45
C ASP A 208 -5.69 14.57 -2.17
N LYS A 209 -6.24 13.48 -1.64
CA LYS A 209 -5.53 12.22 -1.37
C LYS A 209 -6.03 11.12 -2.32
N PRO A 210 -5.14 10.34 -2.96
CA PRO A 210 -5.56 9.33 -3.91
C PRO A 210 -6.20 8.13 -3.19
N VAL A 211 -7.08 7.48 -3.93
CA VAL A 211 -7.58 6.14 -3.62
C VAL A 211 -7.00 5.20 -4.67
N PHE A 212 -6.07 4.35 -4.25
CA PHE A 212 -5.50 3.26 -5.04
C PHE A 212 -6.46 2.06 -4.96
N GLY A 213 -7.37 1.97 -5.91
CA GLY A 213 -8.42 0.94 -5.93
C GLY A 213 -7.95 -0.34 -6.62
N ILE A 214 -8.38 -1.50 -6.14
CA ILE A 214 -8.04 -2.81 -6.71
C ILE A 214 -9.32 -3.60 -6.93
N GLU A 215 -9.57 -4.01 -8.17
CA GLU A 215 -10.70 -4.87 -8.52
C GLU A 215 -10.20 -6.23 -9.04
N TYR A 216 -10.67 -7.32 -8.44
CA TYR A 216 -10.25 -8.69 -8.81
C TYR A 216 -11.17 -9.36 -9.82
N SER A 217 -12.36 -8.81 -10.02
CA SER A 217 -13.38 -9.38 -10.88
C SER A 217 -14.32 -8.30 -11.41
N GLY A 218 -15.31 -8.69 -12.23
CA GLY A 218 -16.29 -7.76 -12.77
C GLY A 218 -15.96 -7.23 -14.17
N ASP A 219 -16.87 -6.40 -14.70
CA ASP A 219 -16.73 -5.79 -16.02
C ASP A 219 -15.80 -4.57 -15.95
N LYS A 220 -14.63 -4.68 -16.59
CA LYS A 220 -13.60 -3.63 -16.57
C LYS A 220 -14.10 -2.30 -17.12
N ALA A 221 -14.94 -2.31 -18.16
CA ALA A 221 -15.43 -1.08 -18.77
C ALA A 221 -16.34 -0.31 -17.81
N THR A 222 -17.34 -0.98 -17.25
CA THR A 222 -18.29 -0.39 -16.30
C THR A 222 -17.59 -0.01 -14.99
N GLY A 223 -16.74 -0.89 -14.46
CA GLY A 223 -16.05 -0.61 -13.20
C GLY A 223 -15.08 0.57 -13.30
N CYS A 224 -14.37 0.71 -14.44
CA CYS A 224 -13.55 1.89 -14.67
C CYS A 224 -14.36 3.18 -14.84
N VAL A 225 -15.57 3.13 -15.42
CA VAL A 225 -16.46 4.30 -15.45
C VAL A 225 -16.82 4.72 -14.02
N THR A 226 -17.19 3.78 -13.15
CA THR A 226 -17.48 4.06 -11.74
C THR A 226 -16.27 4.67 -11.03
N ALA A 227 -15.12 3.97 -11.04
CA ALA A 227 -13.90 4.43 -10.37
C ALA A 227 -13.44 5.81 -10.85
N ASN A 228 -13.37 6.02 -12.17
CA ASN A 228 -12.93 7.29 -12.73
C ASN A 228 -13.90 8.43 -12.42
N SER A 229 -15.21 8.16 -12.29
CA SER A 229 -16.20 9.19 -11.91
C SER A 229 -16.00 9.73 -10.50
N LEU A 230 -15.36 8.93 -9.62
CA LEU A 230 -15.00 9.29 -8.25
C LEU A 230 -13.52 9.73 -8.14
N ASN A 231 -12.82 9.83 -9.28
CA ASN A 231 -11.40 10.18 -9.37
C ASN A 231 -10.47 9.17 -8.65
N PHE A 232 -10.85 7.89 -8.64
CA PHE A 232 -10.02 6.82 -8.09
C PHE A 232 -9.00 6.32 -9.12
N ASP A 233 -7.84 5.90 -8.63
CA ASP A 233 -6.78 5.31 -9.42
C ASP A 233 -6.92 3.80 -9.31
N THR A 234 -7.84 3.20 -10.08
CA THR A 234 -8.17 1.78 -9.95
C THR A 234 -7.39 0.89 -10.94
N LEU A 235 -6.86 -0.22 -10.44
CA LEU A 235 -6.31 -1.33 -11.21
C LEU A 235 -7.24 -2.55 -11.13
N PHE A 236 -7.47 -3.20 -12.27
CA PHE A 236 -7.97 -4.57 -12.31
C PHE A 236 -6.79 -5.54 -12.29
N LYS A 237 -6.80 -6.47 -11.33
CA LYS A 237 -5.72 -7.43 -11.02
C LYS A 237 -6.29 -8.84 -10.91
N THR A 238 -5.43 -9.86 -10.97
CA THR A 238 -5.81 -11.16 -10.37
C THR A 238 -5.59 -11.10 -8.86
N LEU A 239 -6.32 -11.94 -8.12
CA LEU A 239 -6.14 -12.06 -6.67
C LEU A 239 -4.69 -12.37 -6.31
N SER A 240 -3.94 -13.11 -7.12
CA SER A 240 -2.52 -13.41 -6.82
C SER A 240 -1.60 -12.18 -6.75
N LEU A 241 -2.04 -11.00 -7.19
CA LEU A 241 -1.24 -9.76 -7.21
C LEU A 241 0.14 -9.94 -7.87
N GLN A 242 0.18 -10.69 -8.97
CA GLN A 242 1.33 -10.74 -9.87
C GLN A 242 1.35 -9.51 -10.81
N SER A 243 2.25 -9.52 -11.80
CA SER A 243 2.54 -8.37 -12.67
C SER A 243 1.38 -7.89 -13.56
N GLU A 244 0.39 -8.73 -13.87
CA GLU A 244 -0.66 -8.42 -14.84
C GLU A 244 -1.59 -7.31 -14.36
N ARG A 245 -1.78 -6.22 -15.10
CA ARG A 245 -2.69 -5.16 -14.66
C ARG A 245 -3.50 -4.59 -15.80
N TYR A 246 -4.63 -4.00 -15.45
CA TYR A 246 -5.41 -3.16 -16.34
C TYR A 246 -5.76 -1.88 -15.58
N SER A 247 -5.23 -0.74 -16.03
CA SER A 247 -5.42 0.55 -15.37
C SER A 247 -6.64 1.28 -15.93
N CYS A 248 -7.52 1.72 -15.03
CA CYS A 248 -8.68 2.54 -15.42
C CYS A 248 -8.30 3.92 -15.95
N ARG A 249 -7.13 4.45 -15.59
CA ARG A 249 -6.61 5.73 -16.10
C ARG A 249 -5.99 5.63 -17.50
N GLU A 250 -5.62 4.42 -17.93
CA GLU A 250 -5.08 4.15 -19.27
C GLU A 250 -6.21 3.88 -20.30
N MET A 251 -7.48 3.95 -19.88
CA MET A 251 -8.64 3.86 -20.76
C MET A 251 -8.76 5.09 -21.68
N THR A 252 -8.31 4.96 -22.93
CA THR A 252 -8.65 5.93 -23.99
C THR A 252 -9.92 5.50 -24.72
N ASP A 253 -10.99 6.30 -24.58
CA ASP A 253 -12.24 6.32 -25.39
C ASP A 253 -12.67 4.96 -25.99
N GLY A 254 -12.88 3.96 -25.13
CA GLY A 254 -13.47 2.67 -25.51
C GLY A 254 -12.54 1.68 -26.25
N SER A 255 -11.23 1.93 -26.33
CA SER A 255 -10.28 0.93 -26.83
C SER A 255 -9.09 0.76 -25.90
N VAL A 256 -8.90 -0.49 -25.46
CA VAL A 256 -7.83 -0.93 -24.56
C VAL A 256 -6.49 -0.88 -25.29
N LEU A 257 -5.56 -0.07 -24.81
CA LEU A 257 -4.14 -0.37 -25.02
C LEU A 257 -3.78 -1.40 -23.95
N GLU A 258 -3.64 -2.67 -24.34
CA GLU A 258 -2.88 -3.61 -23.51
C GLU A 258 -1.48 -3.00 -23.38
N SER A 259 -1.14 -2.50 -22.20
CA SER A 259 0.21 -2.03 -21.89
C SER A 259 1.15 -3.22 -21.89
N LYS A 260 1.61 -3.61 -23.08
CA LYS A 260 2.71 -4.55 -23.23
C LYS A 260 3.97 -3.94 -22.63
N PRO A 261 4.78 -4.72 -21.90
CA PRO A 261 6.09 -4.27 -21.46
C PRO A 261 6.92 -3.86 -22.69
N SER A 262 7.50 -2.67 -22.63
CA SER A 262 8.35 -2.11 -23.69
C SER A 262 9.51 -3.06 -23.99
N SER A 263 9.48 -3.70 -25.16
CA SER A 263 10.62 -4.47 -25.65
C SER A 263 11.74 -3.49 -26.01
N ALA A 264 12.78 -3.46 -25.20
CA ALA A 264 14.04 -2.79 -25.53
C ALA A 264 14.60 -3.37 -26.83
N SER A 265 14.67 -2.55 -27.88
CA SER A 265 15.32 -2.90 -29.14
C SER A 265 16.83 -2.74 -29.00
N ALA A 266 17.52 -3.87 -28.83
CA ALA A 266 18.96 -3.95 -29.04
C ALA A 266 19.24 -4.21 -30.53
N SER A 267 19.91 -3.23 -31.12
CA SER A 267 20.70 -3.18 -32.37
C SER A 267 21.28 -4.49 -32.92
N GLY A 268 21.50 -4.56 -34.25
CA GLY A 268 22.57 -5.42 -34.77
C GLY A 268 22.56 -5.66 -36.27
N ASP A 269 23.63 -5.20 -36.92
CA ASP A 269 23.99 -5.36 -38.33
C ASP A 269 23.95 -6.79 -38.88
N ASN A 270 23.63 -6.85 -40.18
CA ASN A 270 23.66 -8.03 -41.02
C ASN A 270 25.03 -8.15 -41.70
N SER A 271 25.82 -9.20 -41.42
CA SER A 271 26.83 -9.67 -42.39
C SER A 271 27.40 -11.07 -42.10
N THR A 272 27.45 -11.85 -43.18
CA THR A 272 28.29 -13.02 -43.49
C THR A 272 27.99 -14.38 -42.83
N ALA A 273 27.51 -15.26 -43.70
CA ALA A 273 27.49 -16.71 -43.57
C ALA A 273 28.86 -17.31 -43.95
N GLU A 274 29.29 -18.36 -43.24
CA GLU A 274 30.13 -19.45 -43.78
C GLU A 274 29.73 -20.80 -43.16
N LEU A 275 30.04 -21.86 -43.90
CA LEU A 275 29.42 -23.19 -43.86
C LEU A 275 30.41 -24.30 -43.38
N PHE A 276 29.85 -25.31 -42.68
CA PHE A 276 30.25 -26.74 -42.56
C PHE A 276 31.47 -27.16 -41.67
N PRO A 277 31.65 -28.46 -41.30
CA PRO A 277 30.69 -29.38 -40.66
C PRO A 277 31.31 -30.33 -39.57
N SER A 278 30.44 -31.14 -38.94
CA SER A 278 30.64 -32.53 -38.42
C SER A 278 31.29 -32.80 -37.05
N GLY A 279 30.67 -33.71 -36.28
CA GLY A 279 31.29 -34.42 -35.13
C GLY A 279 30.29 -34.97 -34.11
N SER A 280 30.32 -36.27 -33.84
CA SER A 280 29.34 -37.11 -33.14
C SER A 280 29.63 -37.40 -31.65
N THR A 281 28.67 -38.09 -30.99
CA THR A 281 28.74 -38.95 -29.76
C THR A 281 28.90 -38.25 -28.40
N SER A 282 28.43 -38.73 -27.24
CA SER A 282 27.37 -39.64 -26.74
C SER A 282 27.43 -39.56 -25.18
N THR A 283 26.44 -40.15 -24.48
CA THR A 283 26.42 -40.60 -23.05
C THR A 283 26.38 -39.50 -21.96
N SER A 284 25.23 -39.35 -21.29
CA SER A 284 24.82 -39.94 -19.99
C SER A 284 25.25 -39.09 -18.79
N GLU A 285 24.30 -38.57 -18.00
CA GLU A 285 24.06 -39.00 -16.62
C GLU A 285 22.88 -38.23 -16.03
N SER A 286 22.14 -38.97 -15.21
CA SER A 286 21.00 -38.57 -14.41
C SER A 286 21.46 -37.87 -13.13
N GLU A 287 20.93 -36.68 -12.84
CA GLU A 287 20.77 -36.23 -11.47
C GLU A 287 19.36 -35.69 -11.26
N LEU A 288 18.67 -36.29 -10.29
CA LEU A 288 17.40 -35.85 -9.76
C LEU A 288 17.60 -34.49 -9.08
N ALA A 289 16.96 -33.46 -9.60
CA ALA A 289 16.62 -32.28 -8.83
C ALA A 289 15.13 -32.37 -8.48
N SER A 290 14.86 -32.68 -7.22
CA SER A 290 13.55 -32.50 -6.58
C SER A 290 13.15 -31.02 -6.70
N MET A 291 12.22 -30.72 -7.60
CA MET A 291 11.54 -29.43 -7.64
C MET A 291 10.70 -29.32 -6.36
N GLY A 292 11.19 -28.52 -5.41
CA GLY A 292 10.37 -28.03 -4.31
C GLY A 292 9.29 -27.13 -4.89
N SER A 293 8.04 -27.43 -4.54
CA SER A 293 6.87 -26.64 -4.85
C SER A 293 7.07 -25.21 -4.35
N GLU A 294 7.00 -24.23 -5.24
CA GLU A 294 6.89 -22.82 -4.88
C GLU A 294 5.48 -22.61 -4.32
N ASP A 295 5.35 -22.56 -3.00
CA ASP A 295 4.11 -22.15 -2.32
C ASP A 295 3.98 -20.63 -2.47
N GLN A 296 3.04 -20.20 -3.32
CA GLN A 296 2.63 -18.81 -3.47
C GLN A 296 1.49 -18.54 -2.47
N ARG A 297 1.79 -17.91 -1.32
CA ARG A 297 0.78 -17.56 -0.31
C ARG A 297 1.12 -16.23 0.36
N SER A 298 0.55 -15.15 -0.17
CA SER A 298 0.33 -13.88 0.50
C SER A 298 -0.53 -13.03 -0.44
N VAL A 299 -1.80 -12.85 -0.11
CA VAL A 299 -2.65 -11.77 -0.67
C VAL A 299 -3.59 -11.35 0.44
N GLY A 300 -3.85 -10.05 0.55
CA GLY A 300 -4.68 -9.46 1.58
C GLY A 300 -6.12 -9.96 1.61
N MET A 301 -6.75 -9.73 2.75
CA MET A 301 -8.10 -10.13 3.05
C MET A 301 -9.13 -9.35 2.23
N THR A 302 -10.02 -10.08 1.58
CA THR A 302 -11.33 -9.57 1.17
C THR A 302 -12.37 -10.13 2.15
N THR A 303 -12.94 -9.32 3.04
CA THR A 303 -14.14 -9.75 3.79
C THR A 303 -15.39 -8.97 3.44
N LYS A 304 -16.40 -9.75 3.05
CA LYS A 304 -17.79 -9.35 2.88
C LYS A 304 -18.36 -8.89 4.23
N ILE A 305 -18.88 -7.67 4.28
CA ILE A 305 -19.80 -7.25 5.35
C ILE A 305 -21.20 -7.82 5.03
N PRO A 306 -21.84 -8.62 5.91
CA PRO A 306 -23.24 -8.98 5.75
C PRO A 306 -24.12 -7.77 6.09
N ARG A 307 -25.00 -7.38 5.15
CA ARG A 307 -26.00 -6.31 5.33
C ARG A 307 -26.87 -6.58 6.56
N ASN A 308 -26.85 -5.67 7.53
CA ASN A 308 -27.87 -5.60 8.56
C ASN A 308 -28.85 -4.47 8.22
N GLU A 309 -30.05 -4.84 7.74
CA GLU A 309 -31.17 -3.91 7.68
C GLU A 309 -31.68 -3.68 9.11
N SER A 310 -31.56 -2.46 9.63
CA SER A 310 -32.35 -2.05 10.80
C SER A 310 -33.02 -0.71 10.54
N SER A 311 -34.34 -0.79 10.37
CA SER A 311 -35.27 0.31 10.59
C SER A 311 -35.26 0.73 12.06
N SER A 312 -35.14 2.03 12.35
CA SER A 312 -36.18 2.75 13.12
C SER A 312 -35.83 4.23 13.31
N SER A 313 -36.87 5.03 13.12
CA SER A 313 -37.11 6.38 13.65
C SER A 313 -36.58 6.68 15.06
N SER A 314 -36.02 7.86 15.26
CA SER A 314 -36.40 8.75 16.39
C SER A 314 -35.85 10.17 16.25
N GLU A 315 -36.80 11.09 16.32
CA GLU A 315 -36.84 12.45 16.89
C GLU A 315 -35.55 13.21 17.27
N ALA A 316 -35.54 14.47 16.83
CA ALA A 316 -34.57 15.51 17.10
C ALA A 316 -34.67 16.06 18.54
N VAL A 317 -33.51 16.39 19.13
CA VAL A 317 -33.39 17.32 20.25
C VAL A 317 -32.20 18.24 19.99
N GLU A 318 -32.48 19.55 19.91
CA GLU A 318 -31.51 20.65 19.87
C GLU A 318 -30.69 20.72 21.16
N SER A 319 -29.40 21.04 21.07
CA SER A 319 -28.71 21.77 22.14
C SER A 319 -27.56 22.62 21.59
N GLU A 320 -27.37 23.75 22.26
CA GLU A 320 -26.77 24.99 21.80
C GLU A 320 -25.23 24.97 21.65
N ALA A 321 -24.74 25.82 20.75
CA ALA A 321 -23.33 26.10 20.52
C ALA A 321 -22.80 27.18 21.49
N ASP A 322 -21.54 27.03 21.92
CA ASP A 322 -20.75 28.09 22.56
C ASP A 322 -19.32 28.11 21.98
N PRO A 323 -18.60 29.26 22.02
CA PRO A 323 -17.70 29.65 20.94
C PRO A 323 -16.21 29.32 21.12
N ILE A 324 -15.57 29.28 19.95
CA ILE A 324 -14.16 29.07 19.62
C ILE A 324 -13.21 30.02 20.39
N ALA A 325 -12.24 29.45 21.10
CA ALA A 325 -11.06 30.14 21.59
C ALA A 325 -9.85 29.84 20.70
N THR A 326 -9.32 30.87 20.05
CA THR A 326 -8.14 30.86 19.20
C THR A 326 -6.87 30.65 20.04
N ARG A 327 -6.09 29.59 19.75
CA ARG A 327 -4.73 29.40 20.29
C ARG A 327 -3.68 29.71 19.22
N THR A 328 -2.78 30.60 19.58
CA THR A 328 -1.61 31.05 18.82
C THR A 328 -0.48 30.00 18.92
N PRO A 329 0.37 29.82 17.89
CA PRO A 329 1.48 28.86 17.96
C PRO A 329 2.59 29.32 18.92
N GLY A 330 3.03 28.40 19.79
CA GLY A 330 4.06 28.61 20.79
C GLY A 330 5.48 28.66 20.20
N ASN A 331 6.27 29.60 20.71
CA ASN A 331 7.67 29.84 20.40
C ASN A 331 8.61 28.67 20.75
N CYS A 332 9.46 28.27 19.80
CA CYS A 332 10.68 27.52 20.05
C CYS A 332 11.69 28.36 20.87
N LYS A 333 11.94 27.97 22.12
CA LYS A 333 13.06 28.50 22.92
C LYS A 333 14.32 27.68 22.64
N ARG A 334 15.37 28.36 22.16
CA ARG A 334 16.75 27.86 22.09
C ARG A 334 17.33 27.77 23.50
N SER A 335 17.97 26.65 23.84
CA SER A 335 18.95 26.56 24.91
C SER A 335 20.29 26.14 24.32
N HIS A 336 21.26 27.05 24.30
CA HIS A 336 22.68 26.68 24.34
C HIS A 336 23.43 27.74 25.14
N HIS A 337 24.41 27.26 25.90
CA HIS A 337 25.37 28.02 26.68
C HIS A 337 26.23 28.96 25.82
#